data_AF-A0A368ZYJ4-F1
#
_entry.id   AF-A0A368ZYJ4-F1
#
_cell.length_a   1.000
_cell.length_b   1.000
_cell.length_c   1.000
_cell.angle_alpha   90.00
_cell.angle_beta   90.00
_cell.angle_gamma   90.00
#
_symmetry.space_group_name_H-M   'P 1'
#
loop_
_entity.id
_entity.type
_entity.pdbx_description
1 polymer ?
#
loop_
_entity_poly.entity_id
_entity_poly.type
_entity_poly.pdbx_seq_one_letter_code
_entity_poly.pdbx_strand_id
1 'polypeptide(L)'
;MEKLVLVSLVSVLMAGCVGNESYTKIGNYFKGGDESPVTEIEDTESEGNDTENNPKDTEKVYNATVTTSDLEGSWRKPCGHVEGEAHYDIVIVSFSRSEFTTDIKNYIDAGCTSPLPGAPNPTSLSKFTLGNGVMLSDGIIVTEFDSRTMRYDGAHFYPEEHSIVYIKNDTLYTGADDQDTLQRPTRLDYNRPFHKIK
;
A
#
# COMPACT_ATOMS: atom_id res chain seq x y z
N MET A 1 -22.63 16.54 28.35
CA MET A 1 -22.32 15.09 28.35
C MET A 1 -21.70 14.78 27.00
N GLU A 2 -20.38 14.89 26.93
CA GLU A 2 -19.60 14.56 25.74
C GLU A 2 -19.57 13.04 25.60
N LYS A 3 -20.10 12.52 24.50
CA LYS A 3 -20.01 11.09 24.20
C LYS A 3 -18.67 10.85 23.53
N LEU A 4 -17.72 10.32 24.29
CA LEU A 4 -16.53 9.64 23.80
C LEU A 4 -16.99 8.46 22.94
N VAL A 5 -16.91 8.60 21.63
CA VAL A 5 -17.00 7.49 20.68
C VAL A 5 -15.57 7.03 20.46
N LEU A 6 -15.20 5.88 21.03
CA LEU A 6 -13.98 5.17 20.68
C LEU A 6 -14.09 4.75 19.20
N VAL A 7 -13.31 5.41 18.35
CA VAL A 7 -13.14 5.04 16.94
C VAL A 7 -12.13 3.89 16.91
N SER A 8 -12.62 2.68 16.65
CA SER A 8 -11.78 1.50 16.45
C SER A 8 -11.05 1.64 15.11
N LEU A 9 -9.73 1.42 15.13
CA LEU A 9 -8.81 1.56 14.00
C LEU A 9 -9.25 0.76 12.77
N VAL A 10 -9.32 1.42 11.61
CA VAL A 10 -9.23 0.78 10.29
C VAL A 10 -8.29 1.58 9.41
N SER A 11 -7.05 1.10 9.35
CA SER A 11 -5.97 1.60 8.50
C SER A 11 -6.19 1.06 7.10
N VAL A 12 -7.04 1.70 6.30
CA VAL A 12 -7.20 1.29 4.90
C VAL A 12 -5.97 1.71 4.12
N LEU A 13 -5.28 0.73 3.56
CA LEU A 13 -3.99 0.79 2.86
C LEU A 13 -3.89 1.69 1.60
N MET A 14 -4.97 2.41 1.29
CA MET A 14 -5.05 3.50 0.32
C MET A 14 -6.30 4.37 0.60
N ALA A 15 -6.89 4.30 1.79
CA ALA A 15 -8.15 4.99 2.13
C ALA A 15 -8.34 5.25 3.65
N GLY A 16 -7.28 5.07 4.44
CA GLY A 16 -7.37 4.96 5.88
C GLY A 16 -7.35 6.32 6.54
N CYS A 17 -8.48 6.68 7.14
CA CYS A 17 -8.61 7.80 8.06
C CYS A 17 -8.09 7.35 9.43
N VAL A 18 -6.93 7.82 9.88
CA VAL A 18 -6.45 7.51 11.23
C VAL A 18 -7.26 8.33 12.24
N GLY A 19 -7.83 7.65 13.22
CA GLY A 19 -8.36 8.30 14.42
C GLY A 19 -7.26 9.07 15.14
N ASN A 20 -7.65 10.08 15.92
CA ASN A 20 -6.80 11.10 16.53
C ASN A 20 -5.66 10.55 17.43
N GLU A 21 -4.56 10.07 16.85
CA GLU A 21 -3.33 9.71 17.56
C GLU A 21 -2.17 10.60 17.10
N SER A 22 -1.51 11.20 18.08
CA SER A 22 -0.37 12.10 17.85
C SER A 22 0.87 11.28 17.52
N TYR A 23 1.22 11.14 16.25
CA TYR A 23 2.51 10.54 15.88
C TYR A 23 3.64 11.55 16.00
N THR A 24 4.59 11.26 16.90
CA THR A 24 5.89 11.92 16.93
C THR A 24 6.67 11.52 15.68
N LYS A 25 6.98 12.50 14.83
CA LYS A 25 7.82 12.40 13.62
C LYS A 25 8.99 11.41 13.80
N ILE A 26 8.88 10.22 13.18
CA ILE A 26 10.01 9.31 13.01
C ILE A 26 10.67 9.63 11.66
N GLY A 27 11.99 9.76 11.65
CA GLY A 27 12.75 10.31 10.54
C GLY A 27 13.26 9.28 9.54
N ASN A 28 13.33 9.74 8.29
CA ASN A 28 14.27 9.37 7.23
C ASN A 28 14.45 7.88 6.89
N TYR A 29 13.46 7.28 6.21
CA TYR A 29 13.68 6.08 5.38
C TYR A 29 13.25 6.21 3.91
N PHE A 30 12.93 7.41 3.43
CA PHE A 30 12.78 7.66 1.98
C PHE A 30 14.15 7.93 1.34
N LYS A 31 14.86 6.88 0.90
CA LYS A 31 15.92 7.02 -0.11
C LYS A 31 15.31 6.79 -1.50
N GLY A 32 14.77 7.86 -2.07
CA GLY A 32 14.52 7.90 -3.51
C GLY A 32 15.85 8.02 -4.24
N GLY A 33 16.18 7.02 -5.05
CA GLY A 33 17.30 7.04 -5.96
C GLY A 33 16.95 6.24 -7.21
N ASP A 34 16.70 6.94 -8.31
CA ASP A 34 16.70 6.40 -9.67
C ASP A 34 18.12 5.91 -10.00
N GLU A 35 18.45 4.67 -9.70
CA GLU A 35 19.67 4.04 -10.24
C GLU A 35 19.36 2.59 -10.62
N SER A 36 19.18 2.37 -11.94
CA SER A 36 19.37 1.06 -12.55
C SER A 36 20.77 0.55 -12.21
N PRO A 37 20.95 -0.67 -11.67
CA PRO A 37 22.26 -1.27 -11.68
C PRO A 37 22.51 -1.85 -13.08
N VAL A 38 23.28 -1.12 -13.88
CA VAL A 38 24.10 -1.71 -14.94
C VAL A 38 25.22 -2.48 -14.23
N THR A 39 25.25 -3.80 -14.36
CA THR A 39 26.44 -4.59 -14.00
C THR A 39 27.07 -5.11 -15.27
N GLU A 40 28.13 -4.43 -15.70
CA GLU A 40 29.16 -4.98 -16.57
C GLU A 40 29.87 -6.11 -15.80
N ILE A 41 30.01 -7.26 -16.45
CA ILE A 41 30.78 -8.40 -15.92
C ILE A 41 32.20 -8.24 -16.45
N GLU A 42 33.14 -7.89 -15.58
CA GLU A 42 34.57 -8.09 -15.84
C GLU A 42 35.04 -9.38 -15.16
N ASP A 43 35.64 -10.25 -15.97
CA ASP A 43 36.30 -11.47 -15.54
C ASP A 43 37.56 -11.14 -14.73
N THR A 44 37.73 -11.77 -13.56
CA THR A 44 39.08 -12.00 -13.01
C THR A 44 39.10 -13.26 -12.15
N GLU A 45 39.85 -14.26 -12.62
CA GLU A 45 40.25 -15.43 -11.84
C GLU A 45 41.23 -15.02 -10.73
N SER A 46 41.06 -15.57 -9.51
CA SER A 46 42.18 -15.87 -8.61
C SER A 46 41.75 -16.80 -7.48
N GLU A 47 42.72 -17.58 -7.03
CA GLU A 47 42.65 -18.86 -6.32
C GLU A 47 42.25 -18.77 -4.83
N GLY A 48 41.87 -19.93 -4.28
CA GLY A 48 41.07 -20.06 -3.07
C GLY A 48 41.81 -19.96 -1.73
N ASN A 49 41.02 -20.00 -0.65
CA ASN A 49 41.36 -20.74 0.56
C ASN A 49 40.10 -21.06 1.37
N ASP A 50 40.02 -22.30 1.84
CA ASP A 50 38.91 -22.92 2.58
C ASP A 50 38.72 -22.29 3.97
N THR A 51 37.48 -21.95 4.34
CA THR A 51 37.03 -22.06 5.75
C THR A 51 35.51 -22.22 5.85
N GLU A 52 35.11 -23.39 6.35
CA GLU A 52 33.83 -23.77 6.98
C GLU A 52 32.51 -23.23 6.42
N ASN A 53 31.88 -24.13 5.66
CA ASN A 53 30.49 -24.09 5.21
C ASN A 53 29.50 -23.97 6.38
N ASN A 54 28.96 -22.77 6.56
CA ASN A 54 27.55 -22.63 6.89
C ASN A 54 26.96 -21.76 5.79
N PRO A 55 26.18 -22.29 4.83
CA PRO A 55 25.54 -21.45 3.85
C PRO A 55 24.56 -20.57 4.63
N LYS A 56 24.98 -19.33 4.89
CA LYS A 56 24.09 -18.26 5.29
C LYS A 56 23.12 -18.18 4.13
N ASP A 57 21.93 -18.79 4.29
CA ASP A 57 20.88 -18.85 3.29
C ASP A 57 20.81 -17.47 2.65
N THR A 58 21.30 -17.36 1.42
CA THR A 58 21.20 -16.13 0.66
C THR A 58 19.71 -15.90 0.52
N GLU A 59 19.22 -14.87 1.22
CA GLU A 59 17.81 -14.50 1.22
C GLU A 59 17.36 -14.46 -0.24
N LYS A 60 16.47 -15.39 -0.60
CA LYS A 60 16.11 -15.59 -2.00
C LYS A 60 15.36 -14.35 -2.46
N VAL A 61 16.02 -13.53 -3.25
CA VAL A 61 15.43 -12.33 -3.85
C VAL A 61 14.53 -12.76 -5.01
N TYR A 62 13.27 -12.31 -4.97
CA TYR A 62 12.35 -12.50 -6.08
C TYR A 62 12.24 -11.20 -6.88
N ASN A 63 12.00 -11.32 -8.18
CA ASN A 63 11.70 -10.16 -9.02
C ASN A 63 10.31 -9.61 -8.69
N ALA A 64 10.16 -8.29 -8.74
CA ALA A 64 8.85 -7.62 -8.65
C ALA A 64 7.90 -8.14 -9.75
N THR A 65 6.62 -8.28 -9.41
CA THR A 65 5.56 -8.72 -10.33
C THR A 65 4.73 -7.57 -10.89
N VAL A 66 4.80 -6.41 -10.25
CA VAL A 66 4.15 -5.15 -10.62
C VAL A 66 5.22 -4.09 -10.90
N THR A 67 5.03 -3.34 -11.98
CA THR A 67 5.84 -2.18 -12.37
C THR A 67 5.03 -0.88 -12.22
N THR A 68 5.71 0.27 -12.23
CA THR A 68 5.06 1.58 -12.22
C THR A 68 4.09 1.74 -13.39
N SER A 69 4.45 1.26 -14.59
CA SER A 69 3.58 1.30 -15.77
C SER A 69 2.31 0.47 -15.63
N ASP A 70 2.34 -0.62 -14.85
CA ASP A 70 1.14 -1.43 -14.64
C ASP A 70 0.10 -0.67 -13.80
N LEU A 71 0.56 0.11 -12.82
CA LEU A 71 -0.26 0.92 -11.92
C LEU A 71 -0.84 2.18 -12.57
N GLU A 72 -0.24 2.69 -13.65
CA GLU A 72 -0.70 3.92 -14.32
C GLU A 72 -2.21 3.93 -14.60
N GLY A 73 -2.84 5.06 -14.29
CA GLY A 73 -4.28 5.27 -14.43
C GLY A 73 -5.04 5.20 -13.11
N SER A 74 -6.35 5.01 -13.19
CA SER A 74 -7.23 5.01 -12.02
C SER A 74 -7.79 3.62 -11.73
N TRP A 75 -7.90 3.34 -10.44
CA TRP A 75 -8.36 2.08 -9.88
C TRP A 75 -9.46 2.35 -8.88
N ARG A 76 -10.53 1.56 -8.91
CA ARG A 76 -11.70 1.74 -8.08
C ARG A 76 -11.95 0.54 -7.20
N LYS A 77 -11.98 0.75 -5.88
CA LYS A 77 -12.64 -0.17 -4.96
C LYS A 77 -14.15 -0.03 -5.15
N PRO A 78 -14.89 -1.12 -5.43
CA PRO A 78 -16.34 -1.06 -5.56
C PRO A 78 -16.99 -0.63 -4.24
N CYS A 79 -18.27 -0.26 -4.30
CA CYS A 79 -19.05 0.06 -3.11
C CYS A 79 -18.97 -1.08 -2.10
N GLY A 80 -18.58 -0.79 -0.86
CA GLY A 80 -18.44 -1.78 0.18
C GLY A 80 -18.72 -1.20 1.56
N HIS A 81 -19.12 -2.07 2.49
CA HIS A 81 -19.25 -1.68 3.89
C HIS A 81 -17.87 -1.39 4.48
N VAL A 82 -17.73 -0.29 5.21
CA VAL A 82 -16.50 0.01 5.95
C VAL A 82 -16.53 -0.74 7.27
N GLU A 83 -15.58 -1.64 7.50
CA GLU A 83 -15.54 -2.44 8.72
C GLU A 83 -15.53 -1.54 9.97
N GLY A 84 -16.30 -1.91 10.99
CA GLY A 84 -16.43 -1.13 12.23
C GLY A 84 -17.25 0.17 12.11
N GLU A 85 -17.69 0.54 10.92
CA GLU A 85 -18.39 1.80 10.65
C GLU A 85 -19.82 1.55 10.15
N ALA A 86 -20.71 2.54 10.32
CA ALA A 86 -22.11 2.43 9.89
C ALA A 86 -22.34 2.91 8.43
N HIS A 87 -21.27 3.05 7.65
CA HIS A 87 -21.30 3.64 6.31
C HIS A 87 -20.63 2.73 5.27
N TYR A 88 -20.86 3.09 4.01
CA TYR A 88 -20.29 2.44 2.84
C TYR A 88 -19.39 3.42 2.11
N ASP A 89 -18.40 2.91 1.38
CA ASP A 89 -17.49 3.77 0.65
C ASP A 89 -17.20 3.29 -0.77
N ILE A 90 -16.81 4.25 -1.61
CA ILE A 90 -16.09 4.01 -2.86
C ILE A 90 -14.74 4.70 -2.69
N VAL A 91 -13.68 3.98 -3.04
CA VAL A 91 -12.31 4.51 -3.03
C VAL A 91 -11.79 4.51 -4.46
N ILE A 92 -11.29 5.66 -4.90
CA ILE A 92 -10.58 5.80 -6.17
C ILE A 92 -9.13 6.13 -5.86
N VAL A 93 -8.23 5.34 -6.43
CA VAL A 93 -6.79 5.60 -6.41
C VAL A 93 -6.34 5.89 -7.84
N SER A 94 -5.65 7.00 -8.05
CA SER A 94 -5.14 7.38 -9.37
C SER A 94 -3.63 7.51 -9.31
N PHE A 95 -2.93 6.65 -10.04
CA PHE A 95 -1.47 6.67 -10.15
C PHE A 95 -1.04 7.47 -11.37
N SER A 96 0.04 8.23 -11.20
CA SER A 96 0.76 8.91 -12.26
C SER A 96 2.22 9.00 -11.88
N ARG A 97 3.09 8.32 -12.64
CA ARG A 97 4.52 8.19 -12.35
C ARG A 97 4.72 7.59 -10.95
N SER A 98 5.47 8.26 -10.08
CA SER A 98 5.76 7.85 -8.70
C SER A 98 4.84 8.51 -7.65
N GLU A 99 3.68 9.02 -8.09
CA GLU A 99 2.68 9.63 -7.24
C GLU A 99 1.33 8.94 -7.41
N PHE A 100 0.52 8.97 -6.34
CA PHE A 100 -0.88 8.62 -6.42
C PHE A 100 -1.75 9.55 -5.59
N THR A 101 -3.01 9.69 -6.00
CA THR A 101 -4.04 10.37 -5.22
C THR A 101 -5.10 9.39 -4.78
N THR A 102 -5.66 9.63 -3.60
CA THR A 102 -6.84 8.92 -3.10
C THR A 102 -8.02 9.88 -3.06
N ASP A 103 -9.20 9.41 -3.48
CA ASP A 103 -10.50 10.04 -3.23
C ASP A 103 -11.49 9.02 -2.65
N ILE A 104 -12.02 9.32 -1.47
CA ILE A 104 -12.97 8.47 -0.75
C ILE A 104 -14.32 9.18 -0.67
N LYS A 105 -15.37 8.50 -1.17
CA LYS A 105 -16.75 8.97 -1.03
C LYS A 105 -17.51 8.05 -0.09
N ASN A 106 -18.18 8.64 0.89
CA ASN A 106 -18.94 7.92 1.91
C ASN A 106 -20.44 8.00 1.67
N TYR A 107 -21.13 6.91 1.95
CA TYR A 107 -22.55 6.69 1.64
C TYR A 107 -23.28 5.99 2.79
N ILE A 108 -24.58 6.19 2.87
CA ILE A 108 -25.44 5.55 3.90
C ILE A 108 -26.08 4.23 3.44
N ASP A 109 -25.93 3.88 2.16
CA ASP A 109 -26.58 2.72 1.56
C ASP A 109 -25.57 1.81 0.85
N ALA A 110 -25.89 0.51 0.82
CA ALA A 110 -25.08 -0.52 0.16
C ALA A 110 -24.97 -0.37 -1.36
N GLY A 111 -25.78 0.50 -1.97
CA GLY A 111 -25.66 0.85 -3.39
C GLY A 111 -24.70 2.01 -3.66
N CYS A 112 -24.20 2.69 -2.62
CA CYS A 112 -23.45 3.93 -2.71
C CYS A 112 -24.15 4.98 -3.59
N THR A 113 -25.45 5.18 -3.35
CA THR A 113 -26.29 6.12 -4.11
C THR A 113 -26.68 7.35 -3.31
N SER A 114 -26.69 7.25 -1.98
CA SER A 114 -27.07 8.28 -1.03
C SER A 114 -25.84 8.72 -0.24
N PRO A 115 -25.27 9.90 -0.53
CA PRO A 115 -24.09 10.40 0.18
C PRO A 115 -24.34 10.50 1.68
N LEU A 116 -23.31 10.20 2.49
CA LEU A 116 -23.33 10.42 3.93
C LEU A 116 -23.27 11.93 4.22
N PRO A 117 -24.33 12.53 4.80
CA PRO A 117 -24.36 13.97 5.03
C PRO A 117 -23.27 14.42 6.01
N GLY A 118 -22.55 15.49 5.65
CA GLY A 118 -21.45 16.02 6.47
C GLY A 118 -20.20 15.15 6.49
N ALA A 119 -20.14 14.09 5.68
CA ALA A 119 -18.93 13.28 5.57
C ALA A 119 -17.77 14.10 5.02
N PRO A 120 -16.57 13.98 5.61
CA PRO A 120 -15.41 14.75 5.17
C PRO A 120 -14.91 14.37 3.76
N ASN A 121 -15.31 13.20 3.24
CA ASN A 121 -14.90 12.64 1.95
C ASN A 121 -13.39 12.80 1.70
N PRO A 122 -12.56 12.07 2.46
CA PRO A 122 -11.14 12.28 2.54
C PRO A 122 -10.43 12.18 1.19
N THR A 123 -9.38 12.98 1.03
CA THR A 123 -8.48 12.92 -0.12
C THR A 123 -7.03 12.94 0.34
N SER A 124 -6.15 12.34 -0.46
CA SER A 124 -4.71 12.40 -0.21
C SER A 124 -3.91 12.49 -1.51
N LEU A 125 -2.69 13.03 -1.39
CA LEU A 125 -1.63 12.91 -2.38
C LEU A 125 -0.43 12.27 -1.71
N SER A 126 0.08 11.22 -2.33
CA SER A 126 1.19 10.42 -1.81
C SER A 126 2.22 10.15 -2.89
N LYS A 127 3.46 9.94 -2.46
CA LYS A 127 4.53 9.37 -3.29
C LYS A 127 4.66 7.90 -2.97
N PHE A 128 5.08 7.10 -3.95
CA PHE A 128 5.33 5.68 -3.74
C PHE A 128 6.60 5.19 -4.43
N THR A 129 7.10 4.07 -3.95
CA THR A 129 8.18 3.29 -4.57
C THR A 129 7.79 1.82 -4.60
N LEU A 130 8.26 1.11 -5.63
CA LEU A 130 8.12 -0.33 -5.75
C LEU A 130 9.47 -0.97 -5.43
N GLY A 131 9.45 -1.99 -4.57
CA GLY A 131 10.64 -2.74 -4.15
C GLY A 131 10.74 -4.10 -4.83
N ASN A 132 11.33 -5.06 -4.12
CA ASN A 132 11.55 -6.40 -4.63
C ASN A 132 10.25 -7.23 -4.68
N GLY A 133 10.35 -8.42 -5.26
CA GLY A 133 9.36 -9.46 -5.10
C GLY A 133 9.47 -10.12 -3.72
N VAL A 134 8.33 -10.35 -3.08
CA VAL A 134 8.21 -11.11 -1.82
C VAL A 134 7.32 -12.31 -2.07
N MET A 135 7.78 -13.50 -1.69
CA MET A 135 6.97 -14.71 -1.78
C MET A 135 6.12 -14.86 -0.51
N LEU A 136 4.81 -14.88 -0.68
CA LEU A 136 3.85 -15.14 0.38
C LEU A 136 3.79 -16.63 0.73
N SER A 137 3.20 -16.94 1.89
CA SER A 137 3.03 -18.31 2.37
C SER A 137 2.19 -19.21 1.46
N ASP A 138 1.34 -18.63 0.62
CA ASP A 138 0.53 -19.32 -0.39
C ASP A 138 1.27 -19.53 -1.72
N GLY A 139 2.54 -19.12 -1.81
CA GLY A 139 3.41 -19.26 -2.97
C GLY A 139 3.27 -18.15 -4.02
N ILE A 140 2.42 -17.15 -3.78
CA ILE A 140 2.29 -16.00 -4.68
C ILE A 140 3.47 -15.04 -4.46
N ILE A 141 4.07 -14.55 -5.54
CA ILE A 141 5.06 -13.48 -5.49
C ILE A 141 4.35 -12.14 -5.69
N VAL A 142 4.51 -11.23 -4.73
CA VAL A 142 3.95 -9.88 -4.72
C VAL A 142 5.06 -8.84 -4.78
N THR A 143 4.75 -7.60 -5.16
CA THR A 143 5.71 -6.50 -5.17
C THR A 143 5.60 -5.69 -3.88
N GLU A 144 6.73 -5.36 -3.26
CA GLU A 144 6.78 -4.41 -2.15
C GLU A 144 6.32 -3.02 -2.58
N PHE A 145 5.47 -2.39 -1.78
CA PHE A 145 4.92 -1.06 -2.06
C PHE A 145 5.09 -0.18 -0.84
N ASP A 146 5.93 0.83 -0.94
CA ASP A 146 6.13 1.79 0.14
C ASP A 146 5.57 3.14 -0.27
N SER A 147 4.86 3.81 0.62
CA SER A 147 4.26 5.10 0.34
C SER A 147 4.53 6.14 1.43
N ARG A 148 4.43 7.40 1.02
CA ARG A 148 4.48 8.54 1.91
C ARG A 148 3.44 9.57 1.54
N THR A 149 2.59 9.88 2.51
CA THR A 149 1.57 10.90 2.35
C THR A 149 2.21 12.29 2.41
N MET A 150 1.98 13.08 1.35
CA MET A 150 2.51 14.44 1.21
C MET A 150 1.52 15.48 1.75
N ARG A 151 0.23 15.26 1.49
CA ARG A 151 -0.88 16.08 1.99
C ARG A 151 -2.17 15.27 1.99
N TYR A 152 -3.08 15.64 2.88
CA TYR A 152 -4.42 15.07 2.94
C TYR A 152 -5.43 16.14 3.38
N ASP A 153 -6.70 15.87 3.14
CA ASP A 153 -7.84 16.66 3.61
C ASP A 153 -8.98 15.73 4.03
N GLY A 154 -9.85 16.22 4.92
CA GLY A 154 -11.03 15.53 5.41
C GLY A 154 -10.76 14.51 6.53
N ALA A 155 -9.62 13.81 6.51
CA ALA A 155 -9.22 12.91 7.59
C ALA A 155 -7.72 12.65 7.60
N HIS A 156 -7.19 12.09 8.69
CA HIS A 156 -5.76 11.79 8.82
C HIS A 156 -5.36 10.60 7.95
N PHE A 157 -4.21 10.65 7.30
CA PHE A 157 -3.60 9.51 6.61
C PHE A 157 -2.24 9.22 7.25
N TYR A 158 -1.81 7.95 7.23
CA TYR A 158 -0.48 7.58 7.73
C TYR A 158 0.61 8.37 6.98
N PRO A 159 1.58 8.97 7.70
CA PRO A 159 2.67 9.69 7.05
C PRO A 159 3.50 8.80 6.13
N GLU A 160 3.77 7.56 6.56
CA GLU A 160 4.53 6.54 5.83
C GLU A 160 3.82 5.20 6.01
N GLU A 161 3.87 4.34 4.99
CA GLU A 161 3.18 3.07 4.97
C GLU A 161 3.96 2.03 4.16
N HIS A 162 4.04 0.82 4.71
CA HIS A 162 4.70 -0.33 4.10
C HIS A 162 3.67 -1.39 3.72
N SER A 163 3.64 -1.76 2.44
CA SER A 163 2.64 -2.65 1.88
C SER A 163 3.22 -3.63 0.87
N ILE A 164 2.34 -4.45 0.32
CA ILE A 164 2.54 -5.31 -0.84
C ILE A 164 1.42 -5.08 -1.84
N VAL A 165 1.71 -5.25 -3.12
CA VAL A 165 0.74 -5.17 -4.21
C VAL A 165 0.87 -6.34 -5.17
N TYR A 166 -0.26 -6.71 -5.77
CA TYR A 166 -0.34 -7.73 -6.79
C TYR A 166 -1.40 -7.35 -7.81
N ILE A 167 -1.08 -7.51 -9.10
CA ILE A 167 -2.04 -7.26 -10.18
C ILE A 167 -2.32 -8.57 -10.91
N LYS A 168 -3.60 -8.88 -11.07
CA LYS A 168 -4.06 -10.01 -11.89
C LYS A 168 -5.34 -9.64 -12.60
N ASN A 169 -5.36 -9.77 -13.93
CA ASN A 169 -6.54 -9.51 -14.77
C ASN A 169 -7.18 -8.14 -14.50
N ASP A 170 -6.40 -7.04 -14.63
CA ASP A 170 -6.84 -5.65 -14.37
C ASP A 170 -7.45 -5.42 -12.98
N THR A 171 -7.10 -6.28 -12.02
CA THR A 171 -7.49 -6.16 -10.61
C THR A 171 -6.23 -6.02 -9.77
N LEU A 172 -6.18 -4.93 -9.02
CA LEU A 172 -5.13 -4.61 -8.05
C LEU A 172 -5.58 -5.09 -6.66
N TYR A 173 -4.73 -5.93 -6.06
CA TYR A 173 -4.84 -6.39 -4.68
C TYR A 173 -3.73 -5.72 -3.88
N THR A 174 -4.06 -5.24 -2.69
CA THR A 174 -3.11 -4.66 -1.72
C THR A 174 -2.89 -5.62 -0.55
N GLY A 175 -1.91 -5.35 0.31
CA GLY A 175 -1.79 -6.04 1.59
C GLY A 175 -3.09 -5.98 2.40
N ALA A 176 -3.37 -7.01 3.18
CA ALA A 176 -4.48 -6.99 4.13
C ALA A 176 -4.03 -6.42 5.46
N ASP A 177 -4.81 -5.52 6.01
CA ASP A 177 -4.57 -4.84 7.28
C ASP A 177 -4.17 -5.85 8.37
N ASP A 178 -2.92 -5.78 8.79
CA ASP A 178 -2.46 -6.10 10.13
C ASP A 178 -2.46 -4.81 10.95
N GLN A 179 -2.70 -4.90 12.26
CA GLN A 179 -2.88 -3.72 13.11
C GLN A 179 -1.63 -2.84 13.28
N ASP A 180 -0.56 -3.10 12.54
CA ASP A 180 0.73 -2.42 12.63
C ASP A 180 1.21 -1.98 11.24
N THR A 181 0.94 -0.73 10.87
CA THR A 181 1.35 -0.14 9.59
C THR A 181 2.86 0.04 9.43
N LEU A 182 3.63 -0.19 10.50
CA LEU A 182 5.09 -0.21 10.45
C LEU A 182 5.62 -1.56 9.97
N GLN A 183 4.78 -2.60 9.96
CA GLN A 183 5.12 -3.91 9.44
C GLN A 183 4.50 -4.10 8.06
N ARG A 184 5.26 -4.74 7.17
CA ARG A 184 4.76 -5.06 5.83
C ARG A 184 3.80 -6.26 5.94
N PRO A 185 2.58 -6.16 5.39
CA PRO A 185 1.63 -7.27 5.39
C PRO A 185 2.18 -8.52 4.72
N THR A 186 1.86 -9.68 5.27
CA THR A 186 2.28 -10.99 4.75
C THR A 186 1.18 -11.72 3.97
N ARG A 187 0.10 -11.02 3.61
CA ARG A 187 -1.07 -11.55 2.89
C ARG A 187 -1.76 -10.44 2.11
N LEU A 188 -2.42 -10.81 1.00
CA LEU A 188 -3.24 -9.89 0.21
C LEU A 188 -4.66 -9.78 0.76
N ASP A 189 -5.29 -8.62 0.57
CA ASP A 189 -6.71 -8.40 0.79
C ASP A 189 -7.52 -8.74 -0.45
N TYR A 190 -8.10 -9.94 -0.47
CA TYR A 190 -8.98 -10.39 -1.56
C TYR A 190 -10.42 -9.88 -1.43
N ASN A 191 -10.80 -9.28 -0.30
CA ASN A 191 -12.16 -8.81 -0.06
C ASN A 191 -12.38 -7.37 -0.53
N ARG A 192 -11.30 -6.58 -0.64
CA ARG A 192 -11.34 -5.17 -1.06
C ARG A 192 -10.46 -4.90 -2.29
N PRO A 193 -10.65 -5.61 -3.42
CA PRO A 193 -9.86 -5.38 -4.62
C PRO A 193 -10.19 -4.04 -5.27
N PHE A 194 -9.23 -3.51 -6.03
CA PHE A 194 -9.43 -2.36 -6.89
C PHE A 194 -9.46 -2.81 -8.35
N HIS A 195 -10.43 -2.31 -9.12
CA HIS A 195 -10.55 -2.61 -10.55
C HIS A 195 -10.14 -1.41 -11.38
N LYS A 196 -9.36 -1.64 -12.45
CA LYS A 196 -8.93 -0.58 -13.35
C LYS A 196 -10.13 0.10 -14.00
N ILE A 197 -10.17 1.42 -13.95
CA ILE A 197 -11.17 2.25 -14.62
C ILE A 197 -10.71 2.44 -16.06
N LYS A 198 -11.54 2.06 -17.02
CA LYS A 198 -11.29 2.23 -18.46
C LYS A 198 -11.65 3.63 -18.93
#